data_AF-A0A1Q5L4V6-F1
#
_entry.id   AF-A0A1Q5L4V6-F1
#
_cell.length_a   1.000
_cell.length_b   1.000
_cell.length_c   1.000
_cell.angle_alpha   90.00
_cell.angle_beta   90.00
_cell.angle_gamma   90.00
#
_symmetry.space_group_name_H-M   'P 1'
#
loop_
_entity.id
_entity.type
_entity.pdbx_description
1 polymer ?
#
loop_
_entity_poly.entity_id
_entity_poly.type
_entity_poly.pdbx_seq_one_letter_code
_entity_poly.pdbx_strand_id
1 'polypeptide(L)'
;MANTRGGLLVYGVTDKTTVPVGIDPDEVNEQQYAQWIRNHVQPYLPDLIFTALTSPDGQLSFLAIDVPASPMAPHHVYGTAAKDKDQQAAVVPYRDRDHTAWMAEHQIERAYRERFTRTQHAQDETDRLLAHALDTCLADQAEPSAWFVAVARPERPLPRTAPPLAREKAPDLCATARVRSQHLTRNPLAVGPLTGLEVVSSNPRPGLRRWVFSTLPLRMGREIYTELHHDGSTVLAANLSWKACAQMTWQTPQRTASWSTRTSSEPAAATPSPSPTNSPAISAWTAPCTSPQPSPPPNRRP
;
A
#
# COMPACT_ATOMS: atom_id res chain seq x y z
N MET A 1 -14.51 -17.81 11.00
CA MET A 1 -14.69 -17.41 9.58
C MET A 1 -13.45 -16.72 9.02
N ALA A 2 -12.90 -15.69 9.69
CA ALA A 2 -11.70 -14.97 9.24
C ALA A 2 -10.45 -15.85 9.03
N ASN A 3 -10.29 -16.92 9.81
CA ASN A 3 -9.21 -17.92 9.66
C ASN A 3 -9.36 -18.85 8.45
N THR A 4 -10.42 -18.68 7.68
CA THR A 4 -10.75 -19.51 6.51
C THR A 4 -11.03 -18.58 5.32
N ARG A 5 -12.08 -18.84 4.54
CA ARG A 5 -12.45 -18.04 3.36
C ARG A 5 -13.25 -16.77 3.65
N GLY A 6 -13.39 -16.39 4.93
CA GLY A 6 -14.40 -15.41 5.34
C GLY A 6 -15.82 -15.96 5.21
N GLY A 7 -16.81 -15.08 5.26
CA GLY A 7 -18.23 -15.41 5.10
C GLY A 7 -19.14 -14.35 5.71
N LEU A 8 -20.44 -14.58 5.56
CA LEU A 8 -21.50 -13.75 6.11
C LEU A 8 -22.09 -14.43 7.34
N LEU A 9 -22.22 -13.69 8.45
CA LEU A 9 -23.06 -14.08 9.58
C LEU A 9 -24.39 -13.33 9.46
N VAL A 10 -25.50 -14.03 9.71
CA VAL A 10 -26.83 -13.42 9.72
C VAL A 10 -27.49 -13.77 11.04
N TYR A 11 -27.78 -12.76 11.84
CA TYR A 11 -28.57 -12.89 13.07
C TYR A 11 -30.04 -12.58 12.78
N GLY A 12 -30.93 -13.23 13.53
CA GLY A 12 -32.39 -13.18 13.30
C GLY A 12 -32.91 -14.35 12.49
N VAL A 13 -32.13 -15.42 12.32
CA VAL A 13 -32.55 -16.68 11.69
C VAL A 13 -32.24 -17.87 12.59
N THR A 14 -33.04 -18.93 12.49
CA THR A 14 -32.76 -20.20 13.17
C THR A 14 -31.58 -20.92 12.50
N ASP A 15 -30.68 -21.50 13.30
CA ASP A 15 -29.43 -22.11 12.83
C ASP A 15 -29.61 -23.25 11.80
N LYS A 16 -30.53 -24.21 12.06
CA LYS A 16 -30.70 -25.39 11.20
C LYS A 16 -31.69 -25.21 10.05
N THR A 17 -32.76 -24.47 10.30
CA THR A 17 -33.90 -24.36 9.37
C THR A 17 -33.94 -23.04 8.62
N THR A 18 -33.05 -22.08 8.95
CA THR A 18 -32.97 -20.74 8.35
C THR A 18 -34.30 -19.97 8.34
N VAL A 19 -35.22 -20.33 9.25
CA VAL A 19 -36.50 -19.63 9.44
C VAL A 19 -36.23 -18.27 10.07
N PRO A 20 -36.81 -17.18 9.55
CA PRO A 20 -36.62 -15.86 10.12
C PRO A 20 -37.35 -15.74 11.46
N VAL A 21 -36.62 -15.26 12.47
CA VAL A 21 -37.13 -14.95 13.82
C VAL A 21 -37.04 -13.46 14.10
N GLY A 22 -36.12 -12.76 13.41
CA GLY A 22 -35.83 -11.36 13.63
C GLY A 22 -34.94 -11.11 14.84
N ILE A 23 -34.42 -9.89 14.90
CA ILE A 23 -33.76 -9.29 16.07
C ILE A 23 -34.41 -7.94 16.35
N ASP A 24 -34.20 -7.42 17.56
CA ASP A 24 -34.43 -6.01 17.85
C ASP A 24 -33.25 -5.19 17.30
N PRO A 25 -33.46 -4.29 16.32
CA PRO A 25 -32.39 -3.47 15.78
C PRO A 25 -31.83 -2.45 16.79
N ASP A 26 -32.61 -2.05 17.80
CA ASP A 26 -32.17 -1.05 18.80
C ASP A 26 -31.18 -1.65 19.82
N GLU A 27 -31.15 -2.98 19.94
CA GLU A 27 -30.17 -3.70 20.77
C GLU A 27 -28.83 -3.93 20.06
N VAL A 28 -28.72 -3.63 18.76
CA VAL A 28 -27.49 -3.81 17.98
C VAL A 28 -26.48 -2.73 18.36
N ASN A 29 -25.49 -3.10 19.16
CA ASN A 29 -24.41 -2.20 19.57
C ASN A 29 -23.08 -2.59 18.90
N GLU A 30 -22.82 -2.01 17.72
CA GLU A 30 -21.60 -2.25 16.96
C GLU A 30 -20.31 -1.89 17.72
N GLN A 31 -20.36 -0.82 18.53
CA GLN A 31 -19.20 -0.39 19.32
C GLN A 31 -18.85 -1.43 20.40
N GLN A 32 -19.86 -1.99 21.05
CA GLN A 32 -19.68 -3.06 22.02
C GLN A 32 -19.12 -4.32 21.36
N TYR A 33 -19.63 -4.71 20.19
CA TYR A 33 -19.10 -5.86 19.45
C TYR A 33 -17.66 -5.64 19.02
N ALA A 34 -17.34 -4.48 18.46
CA ALA A 34 -15.98 -4.12 18.07
C ALA A 34 -15.02 -4.13 19.26
N GLN A 35 -15.45 -3.60 20.41
CA GLN A 35 -14.66 -3.61 21.64
C GLN A 35 -14.44 -5.04 22.17
N TRP A 36 -15.47 -5.88 22.12
CA TRP A 36 -15.35 -7.29 22.52
C TRP A 36 -14.35 -8.03 21.63
N ILE A 37 -14.46 -7.85 20.31
CA ILE A 37 -13.55 -8.48 19.32
C ILE A 37 -12.12 -7.99 19.53
N ARG A 38 -11.93 -6.68 19.77
CA ARG A 38 -10.60 -6.11 20.06
C ARG A 38 -9.94 -6.73 21.30
N ASN A 39 -10.74 -7.03 22.33
CA ASN A 39 -10.22 -7.55 23.58
C ASN A 39 -9.94 -9.07 23.52
N HIS A 40 -10.70 -9.83 22.72
CA HIS A 40 -10.66 -11.29 22.77
C HIS A 40 -10.06 -11.95 21.52
N VAL A 41 -9.87 -11.23 20.41
CA VAL A 41 -9.34 -11.79 19.16
C VAL A 41 -7.95 -11.24 18.85
N GLN A 42 -6.93 -12.11 18.75
CA GLN A 42 -5.57 -11.73 18.39
C GLN A 42 -4.99 -12.58 17.26
N PRO A 43 -4.34 -12.02 16.23
CA PRO A 43 -4.21 -10.58 15.97
C PRO A 43 -5.57 -9.90 15.85
N TYR A 44 -5.63 -8.58 16.03
CA TYR A 44 -6.89 -7.85 15.88
C TYR A 44 -7.51 -8.13 14.50
N LEU A 45 -8.83 -8.32 14.45
CA LEU A 45 -9.59 -8.52 13.23
C LEU A 45 -10.26 -7.20 12.83
N PRO A 46 -9.66 -6.42 11.91
CA PRO A 46 -10.29 -5.21 11.39
C PRO A 46 -11.36 -5.53 10.34
N ASP A 47 -12.04 -4.49 9.85
CA ASP A 47 -12.91 -4.52 8.66
C ASP A 47 -14.16 -5.41 8.76
N LEU A 48 -14.73 -5.55 9.94
CA LEU A 48 -16.06 -6.12 10.09
C LEU A 48 -17.11 -5.08 9.74
N ILE A 49 -17.98 -5.42 8.78
CA ILE A 49 -19.09 -4.56 8.38
C ILE A 49 -20.36 -5.12 9.01
N PHE A 50 -20.98 -4.34 9.88
CA PHE A 50 -22.27 -4.62 10.48
C PHE A 50 -23.34 -3.90 9.65
N THR A 51 -24.42 -4.60 9.31
CA THR A 51 -25.51 -4.03 8.53
C THR A 51 -26.82 -4.55 9.09
N ALA A 52 -27.56 -3.65 9.75
CA ALA A 52 -28.94 -3.91 10.11
C ALA A 52 -29.83 -3.85 8.86
N LEU A 53 -30.58 -4.90 8.61
CA LEU A 53 -31.51 -5.04 7.49
C LEU A 53 -32.91 -5.22 8.04
N THR A 54 -33.79 -4.25 7.80
CA THR A 54 -35.20 -4.34 8.18
C THR A 54 -36.04 -4.72 6.98
N SER A 55 -37.00 -5.62 7.18
CA SER A 55 -37.92 -6.06 6.15
C SER A 55 -38.79 -4.89 5.64
N PRO A 56 -39.27 -4.92 4.38
CA PRO A 56 -40.07 -3.82 3.83
C PRO A 56 -41.37 -3.52 4.60
N ASP A 57 -41.92 -4.52 5.29
CA ASP A 57 -43.10 -4.42 6.15
C ASP A 57 -42.77 -3.99 7.60
N GLY A 58 -41.49 -3.79 7.92
CA GLY A 58 -41.00 -3.37 9.23
C GLY A 58 -41.14 -4.42 10.34
N GLN A 59 -41.58 -5.64 10.02
CA GLN A 59 -41.90 -6.67 11.02
C GLN A 59 -40.67 -7.40 11.54
N LEU A 60 -39.61 -7.52 10.73
CA LEU A 60 -38.42 -8.30 11.05
C LEU A 60 -37.18 -7.49 10.73
N SER A 61 -36.23 -7.49 11.65
CA SER A 61 -34.88 -6.99 11.39
C SER A 61 -33.87 -8.11 11.51
N PHE A 62 -32.78 -8.01 10.75
CA PHE A 62 -31.66 -8.94 10.73
C PHE A 62 -30.38 -8.16 10.89
N LEU A 63 -29.38 -8.74 11.53
CA LEU A 63 -28.01 -8.19 11.52
C LEU A 63 -27.15 -9.07 10.62
N ALA A 64 -26.76 -8.52 9.48
CA ALA A 64 -25.77 -9.11 8.59
C ALA A 64 -24.38 -8.60 9.00
N ILE A 65 -23.43 -9.53 9.17
CA ILE A 65 -22.04 -9.20 9.49
C ILE A 65 -21.16 -9.83 8.42
N ASP A 66 -20.53 -8.99 7.60
CA ASP A 66 -19.51 -9.45 6.66
C ASP A 66 -18.19 -9.67 7.39
N VAL A 67 -17.74 -10.92 7.41
CA VAL A 67 -16.49 -11.34 8.03
C VAL A 67 -15.52 -11.75 6.92
N PRO A 68 -14.57 -10.90 6.52
CA PRO A 68 -13.67 -11.22 5.43
C PRO A 68 -12.66 -12.32 5.81
N ALA A 69 -12.11 -12.98 4.79
CA ALA A 69 -10.90 -13.77 4.97
C ALA A 69 -9.77 -12.83 5.40
N SER A 70 -9.13 -13.12 6.53
CA SER A 70 -8.13 -12.22 7.08
C SER A 70 -6.73 -12.51 6.51
N PRO A 71 -6.00 -11.49 6.06
CA PRO A 71 -4.59 -11.66 5.68
C PRO A 71 -3.71 -12.04 6.89
N MET A 72 -4.13 -11.64 8.10
CA MET A 72 -3.42 -11.87 9.36
C MET A 72 -3.71 -13.22 10.02
N ALA A 73 -4.60 -14.03 9.44
CA ALA A 73 -4.89 -15.37 9.93
C ALA A 73 -3.59 -16.19 10.14
N PRO A 74 -3.48 -16.99 11.21
CA PRO A 74 -4.56 -17.35 12.13
C PRO A 74 -4.81 -16.33 13.26
N HIS A 75 -6.07 -16.21 13.64
CA HIS A 75 -6.59 -15.46 14.79
C HIS A 75 -6.94 -16.43 15.92
N HIS A 76 -6.44 -16.12 17.10
CA HIS A 76 -6.72 -16.74 18.38
C HIS A 76 -7.89 -16.04 19.06
N VAL A 77 -8.68 -16.79 19.80
CA VAL A 77 -9.70 -16.27 20.71
C VAL A 77 -9.28 -16.60 22.14
N TYR A 78 -9.29 -15.59 22.99
CA TYR A 78 -8.99 -15.70 24.42
C TYR A 78 -10.27 -15.59 25.24
N GLY A 79 -10.35 -16.32 26.37
CA GLY A 79 -11.32 -16.01 27.43
C GLY A 79 -12.74 -16.59 27.31
N THR A 80 -12.97 -17.69 26.57
CA THR A 80 -14.32 -18.29 26.43
C THR A 80 -14.52 -19.66 27.09
N ALA A 81 -13.51 -20.30 27.67
CA ALA A 81 -13.68 -21.58 28.35
C ALA A 81 -14.33 -21.41 29.74
N ALA A 82 -15.63 -21.13 29.79
CA ALA A 82 -16.42 -21.16 31.02
C ALA A 82 -16.50 -22.56 31.66
N LYS A 83 -16.00 -23.61 30.98
CA LYS A 83 -16.06 -24.99 31.46
C LYS A 83 -14.81 -25.49 32.17
N ASP A 84 -13.67 -24.82 32.05
CA ASP A 84 -12.45 -25.16 32.78
C ASP A 84 -11.71 -23.86 33.13
N LYS A 85 -11.78 -23.46 34.41
CA LYS A 85 -11.02 -22.30 34.94
C LYS A 85 -9.51 -22.45 34.72
N ASP A 86 -9.04 -23.67 34.44
CA ASP A 86 -7.64 -24.00 34.17
C ASP A 86 -7.26 -23.95 32.68
N GLN A 87 -8.22 -23.74 31.76
CA GLN A 87 -7.97 -23.59 30.32
C GLN A 87 -8.24 -22.16 29.84
N GLN A 88 -7.49 -21.19 30.36
CA GLN A 88 -7.21 -19.93 29.64
C GLN A 88 -6.30 -20.16 28.41
N ALA A 89 -6.48 -21.27 27.70
CA ALA A 89 -5.70 -21.60 26.53
C ALA A 89 -6.17 -20.73 25.35
N ALA A 90 -5.21 -20.12 24.65
CA ALA A 90 -5.47 -19.49 23.37
C ALA A 90 -5.92 -20.57 22.38
N VAL A 91 -7.14 -20.44 21.86
CA VAL A 91 -7.69 -21.39 20.88
C VAL A 91 -7.81 -20.72 19.53
N VAL A 92 -7.56 -21.46 18.45
CA VAL A 92 -7.66 -20.97 17.08
C VAL A 92 -8.91 -21.56 16.43
N PRO A 93 -10.06 -20.85 16.44
CA PRO A 93 -11.28 -21.37 15.82
C PRO A 93 -11.20 -21.30 14.30
N TYR A 94 -11.83 -22.26 13.64
CA TYR A 94 -12.10 -22.21 12.21
C TYR A 94 -13.52 -22.68 11.92
N ARG A 95 -14.04 -22.26 10.77
CA ARG A 95 -15.39 -22.62 10.33
C ARG A 95 -15.32 -23.93 9.57
N ASP A 96 -15.92 -24.99 10.09
CA ASP A 96 -16.17 -26.23 9.35
C ASP A 96 -17.67 -26.36 9.08
N ARG A 97 -18.06 -26.20 7.81
CA ARG A 97 -19.45 -26.24 7.32
C ARG A 97 -20.44 -25.42 8.16
N ASP A 98 -21.14 -26.06 9.10
CA ASP A 98 -22.24 -25.58 9.93
C ASP A 98 -21.85 -25.39 11.42
N HIS A 99 -20.70 -25.92 11.87
CA HIS A 99 -20.15 -25.66 13.21
C HIS A 99 -18.74 -25.00 13.25
N THR A 100 -18.34 -24.55 14.45
CA THR A 100 -16.99 -24.03 14.71
C THR A 100 -16.14 -25.11 15.36
N ALA A 101 -14.97 -25.38 14.80
CA ALA A 101 -13.99 -26.33 15.32
C ALA A 101 -12.69 -25.62 15.69
N TRP A 102 -11.84 -26.29 16.48
CA TRP A 102 -10.54 -25.77 16.91
C TRP A 102 -9.43 -26.35 16.03
N MET A 103 -8.52 -25.50 15.56
CA MET A 103 -7.39 -25.96 14.76
C MET A 103 -6.46 -26.83 15.60
N ALA A 104 -6.02 -27.95 15.05
CA ALA A 104 -4.92 -28.74 15.60
C ALA A 104 -3.57 -28.06 15.32
N GLU A 105 -2.52 -28.43 16.06
CA GLU A 105 -1.19 -27.82 15.96
C GLU A 105 -0.65 -27.73 14.51
N HIS A 106 -0.73 -28.82 13.74
CA HIS A 106 -0.28 -28.84 12.35
C HIS A 106 -1.09 -27.90 11.43
N GLN A 107 -2.36 -27.64 11.76
CA GLN A 107 -3.19 -26.68 11.03
C GLN A 107 -2.79 -25.24 11.38
N ILE A 108 -2.46 -24.98 12.65
CA ILE A 108 -1.94 -23.69 13.10
C ILE A 108 -0.59 -23.40 12.42
N GLU A 109 0.33 -24.35 12.42
CA GLU A 109 1.63 -24.24 11.75
C GLU A 109 1.44 -23.89 10.26
N ARG A 110 0.58 -24.64 9.57
CA ARG A 110 0.25 -24.39 8.17
C ARG A 110 -0.34 -23.00 7.96
N ALA A 111 -1.28 -22.56 8.81
CA ALA A 111 -1.90 -21.24 8.69
C ALA A 111 -0.88 -20.10 8.82
N TYR A 112 0.07 -20.22 9.76
CA TYR A 112 1.17 -19.27 9.88
C TYR A 112 2.08 -19.27 8.65
N ARG A 113 2.44 -20.45 8.12
CA ARG A 113 3.24 -20.57 6.89
C ARG A 113 2.54 -19.89 5.71
N GLU A 114 1.25 -20.12 5.56
CA GLU A 114 0.44 -19.51 4.51
C GLU A 114 0.38 -17.98 4.66
N ARG A 115 0.32 -17.44 5.89
CA ARG A 115 0.40 -16.00 6.14
C ARG A 115 1.68 -15.37 5.59
N PHE A 116 2.83 -15.92 5.95
CA PHE A 116 4.11 -15.39 5.47
C PHE A 116 4.25 -15.51 3.96
N THR A 117 3.79 -16.63 3.40
CA THR A 117 3.77 -16.85 1.95
C THR A 117 2.92 -15.81 1.23
N ARG A 118 1.73 -15.46 1.76
CA ARG A 118 0.89 -14.38 1.21
C ARG A 118 1.57 -13.02 1.27
N THR A 119 2.20 -12.68 2.39
CA THR A 119 2.95 -11.41 2.54
C THR A 119 4.11 -11.33 1.56
N GLN A 120 4.88 -12.41 1.40
CA GLN A 120 5.98 -12.47 0.45
C GLN A 120 5.48 -12.29 -1.00
N HIS A 121 4.46 -13.04 -1.42
CA HIS A 121 3.86 -12.86 -2.74
C HIS A 121 3.23 -11.46 -2.95
N ALA A 122 2.78 -10.81 -1.88
CA ALA A 122 2.30 -9.43 -1.95
C ALA A 122 3.44 -8.45 -2.27
N GLN A 123 4.57 -8.63 -1.59
CA GLN A 123 5.78 -7.84 -1.79
C GLN A 123 6.39 -8.07 -3.17
N ASP A 124 6.60 -9.34 -3.55
CA ASP A 124 7.22 -9.71 -4.83
C ASP A 124 6.47 -9.10 -6.03
N GLU A 125 5.13 -9.09 -5.99
CA GLU A 125 4.34 -8.47 -7.07
C GLU A 125 4.43 -6.94 -7.06
N THR A 126 4.50 -6.32 -5.88
CA THR A 126 4.69 -4.87 -5.76
C THR A 126 6.03 -4.45 -6.33
N ASP A 127 7.09 -5.20 -6.02
CA ASP A 127 8.44 -4.97 -6.54
C ASP A 127 8.49 -5.21 -8.06
N ARG A 128 7.80 -6.23 -8.56
CA ARG A 128 7.66 -6.49 -10.01
C ARG A 128 6.99 -5.33 -10.74
N LEU A 129 5.90 -4.81 -10.19
CA LEU A 129 5.19 -3.66 -10.75
C LEU A 129 6.05 -2.39 -10.71
N LEU A 130 6.80 -2.17 -9.61
CA LEU A 130 7.71 -1.04 -9.48
C LEU A 130 8.84 -1.11 -10.51
N ALA A 131 9.52 -2.25 -10.62
CA ALA A 131 10.58 -2.47 -11.61
C ALA A 131 10.06 -2.23 -13.02
N HIS A 132 8.88 -2.79 -13.36
CA HIS A 132 8.25 -2.56 -14.65
C HIS A 132 7.95 -1.08 -14.93
N ALA A 133 7.46 -0.35 -13.92
CA ALA A 133 7.18 1.08 -14.05
C ALA A 133 8.46 1.90 -14.28
N LEU A 134 9.54 1.56 -13.55
CA LEU A 134 10.85 2.20 -13.71
C LEU A 134 11.42 1.96 -15.10
N ASP A 135 11.45 0.71 -15.57
CA ASP A 135 11.91 0.38 -16.92
C ASP A 135 11.11 1.15 -17.98
N THR A 136 9.78 1.21 -17.80
CA THR A 136 8.87 1.86 -18.75
C THR A 136 9.02 3.39 -18.79
N CYS A 137 9.36 4.02 -17.66
CA CYS A 137 9.47 5.48 -17.58
C CYS A 137 10.90 5.99 -17.81
N LEU A 138 11.91 5.18 -17.51
CA LEU A 138 13.32 5.58 -17.52
C LEU A 138 14.10 5.10 -18.75
N ALA A 139 13.61 4.10 -19.50
CA ALA A 139 14.37 3.51 -20.62
C ALA A 139 14.78 4.51 -21.72
N ASP A 140 14.01 5.59 -21.95
CA ASP A 140 14.21 6.54 -23.06
C ASP A 140 14.49 7.99 -22.59
N GLN A 141 15.11 8.17 -21.42
CA GLN A 141 15.40 9.51 -20.89
C GLN A 141 16.67 10.10 -21.52
N ALA A 142 16.53 11.18 -22.29
CA ALA A 142 17.67 11.92 -22.84
C ALA A 142 18.35 12.82 -21.78
N GLU A 143 17.60 13.27 -20.77
CA GLU A 143 18.08 14.18 -19.72
C GLU A 143 17.78 13.62 -18.33
N PRO A 144 18.61 13.92 -17.30
CA PRO A 144 18.31 13.55 -15.92
C PRO A 144 16.98 14.15 -15.46
N SER A 145 16.04 13.29 -15.07
CA SER A 145 14.73 13.72 -14.57
C SER A 145 14.45 13.22 -13.16
N ALA A 146 13.73 14.04 -12.38
CA ALA A 146 13.23 13.65 -11.07
C ALA A 146 11.86 12.99 -11.22
N TRP A 147 11.74 11.73 -10.83
CA TRP A 147 10.50 10.96 -10.92
C TRP A 147 9.94 10.60 -9.55
N PHE A 148 8.62 10.73 -9.41
CA PHE A 148 7.88 10.08 -8.33
C PHE A 148 7.20 8.84 -8.89
N VAL A 149 7.51 7.68 -8.31
CA VAL A 149 6.88 6.40 -8.67
C VAL A 149 6.28 5.79 -7.42
N ALA A 150 5.00 5.45 -7.51
CA ALA A 150 4.24 4.79 -6.45
C ALA A 150 3.49 3.60 -7.02
N VAL A 151 3.54 2.49 -6.31
CA VAL A 151 2.74 1.30 -6.57
C VAL A 151 1.90 1.05 -5.33
N ALA A 152 0.61 0.80 -5.53
CA ALA A 152 -0.30 0.45 -4.46
C ALA A 152 -1.07 -0.80 -4.85
N ARG A 153 -1.11 -1.78 -3.94
CA ARG A 153 -1.87 -3.01 -4.09
C ARG A 153 -2.84 -3.14 -2.92
N PRO A 154 -4.12 -3.46 -3.16
CA PRO A 154 -5.05 -3.79 -2.08
C PRO A 154 -4.56 -5.02 -1.31
N GLU A 155 -4.62 -5.00 0.01
CA GLU A 155 -4.29 -6.17 0.85
C GLU A 155 -5.13 -7.40 0.47
N ARG A 156 -6.35 -7.14 0.00
CA ARG A 156 -7.26 -8.12 -0.59
C ARG A 156 -7.51 -7.73 -2.05
N PRO A 157 -6.75 -8.30 -3.00
CA PRO A 157 -6.98 -8.07 -4.42
C PRO A 157 -8.39 -8.49 -4.82
N LEU A 158 -8.95 -7.81 -5.81
CA LEU A 158 -10.25 -8.16 -6.36
C LEU A 158 -10.22 -9.62 -6.84
N PRO A 159 -11.25 -10.43 -6.52
CA PRO A 159 -11.28 -11.82 -6.92
C PRO A 159 -11.30 -11.91 -8.45
N ARG A 160 -10.70 -12.97 -9.01
CA ARG A 160 -10.66 -13.16 -10.47
C ARG A 160 -12.05 -13.28 -11.12
N THR A 161 -13.07 -13.55 -10.32
CA THR A 161 -14.48 -13.61 -10.72
C THR A 161 -15.15 -12.23 -10.73
N ALA A 162 -14.57 -11.21 -10.09
CA ALA A 162 -15.06 -9.85 -10.23
C ALA A 162 -14.90 -9.40 -11.69
N PRO A 163 -15.92 -8.75 -12.27
CA PRO A 163 -15.80 -8.23 -13.62
C PRO A 163 -14.64 -7.23 -13.68
N PRO A 164 -13.84 -7.24 -14.76
CA PRO A 164 -12.78 -6.27 -14.93
C PRO A 164 -13.38 -4.85 -14.98
N LEU A 165 -12.61 -3.86 -14.53
CA LEU A 165 -12.98 -2.46 -14.63
C LEU A 165 -13.33 -2.12 -16.08
N ALA A 166 -14.56 -1.69 -16.33
CA ALA A 166 -15.01 -1.27 -17.66
C ALA A 166 -14.21 -0.04 -18.13
N ARG A 167 -13.94 0.04 -19.44
CA ARG A 167 -13.11 1.11 -20.03
C ARG A 167 -13.69 2.49 -19.72
N GLU A 168 -15.00 2.60 -19.78
CA GLU A 168 -15.77 3.83 -19.59
C GLU A 168 -15.70 4.32 -18.13
N LYS A 169 -15.42 3.42 -17.18
CA LYS A 169 -15.29 3.73 -15.75
C LYS A 169 -13.88 4.06 -15.31
N ALA A 170 -12.88 3.77 -16.14
CA ALA A 170 -11.48 4.08 -15.81
C ALA A 170 -11.22 5.60 -15.71
N PRO A 171 -11.75 6.46 -16.61
CA PRO A 171 -11.65 7.92 -16.46
C PRO A 171 -12.31 8.44 -15.18
N ASP A 172 -13.47 7.90 -14.79
CA ASP A 172 -14.20 8.30 -13.58
C ASP A 172 -13.37 8.07 -12.30
N LEU A 173 -12.66 6.94 -12.23
CA LEU A 173 -11.75 6.63 -11.12
C LEU A 173 -10.59 7.63 -11.03
N CYS A 174 -9.99 7.94 -12.17
CA CYS A 174 -8.92 8.94 -12.27
C CYS A 174 -9.39 10.34 -11.85
N ALA A 175 -10.59 10.75 -12.27
CA ALA A 175 -11.20 12.01 -11.86
C ALA A 175 -11.47 12.04 -10.35
N THR A 176 -12.01 10.95 -9.79
CA THR A 176 -12.26 10.80 -8.35
C THR A 176 -10.95 10.89 -7.55
N ALA A 177 -9.90 10.20 -8.00
CA ALA A 177 -8.58 10.23 -7.35
C ALA A 177 -8.00 11.64 -7.34
N ARG A 178 -8.13 12.39 -8.44
CA ARG A 178 -7.70 13.79 -8.53
C ARG A 178 -8.44 14.67 -7.53
N VAL A 179 -9.77 14.62 -7.50
CA VAL A 179 -10.57 15.41 -6.54
C VAL A 179 -10.18 15.09 -5.10
N ARG A 180 -10.03 13.81 -4.75
CA ARG A 180 -9.57 13.39 -3.42
C ARG A 180 -8.17 13.94 -3.11
N SER A 181 -7.25 13.89 -4.07
CA SER A 181 -5.88 14.41 -3.87
C SER A 181 -5.85 15.91 -3.57
N GLN A 182 -6.74 16.70 -4.19
CA GLN A 182 -6.83 18.15 -3.95
C GLN A 182 -7.27 18.44 -2.50
N HIS A 183 -8.20 17.67 -1.96
CA HIS A 183 -8.63 17.78 -0.56
C HIS A 183 -7.52 17.40 0.45
N LEU A 184 -6.53 16.61 0.05
CA LEU A 184 -5.39 16.25 0.90
C LEU A 184 -4.30 17.35 0.92
N THR A 185 -4.32 18.28 -0.02
CA THR A 185 -3.33 19.37 -0.08
C THR A 185 -3.77 20.58 0.74
N ARG A 186 -2.86 21.12 1.57
CA ARG A 186 -3.10 22.38 2.32
C ARG A 186 -3.19 23.60 1.41
N ASN A 187 -2.61 23.52 0.21
CA ASN A 187 -2.64 24.60 -0.77
C ASN A 187 -3.45 24.15 -2.01
N PRO A 188 -4.68 24.64 -2.19
CA PRO A 188 -5.54 24.27 -3.32
C PRO A 188 -5.00 24.74 -4.69
N LEU A 189 -4.06 25.69 -4.70
CA LEU A 189 -3.40 26.18 -5.91
C LEU A 189 -2.13 25.38 -6.26
N ALA A 190 -1.71 24.44 -5.41
CA ALA A 190 -0.55 23.61 -5.69
C ALA A 190 -0.89 22.58 -6.78
N VAL A 191 -0.26 22.72 -7.95
CA VAL A 191 -0.38 21.73 -9.03
C VAL A 191 0.20 20.39 -8.54
N GLY A 192 -0.68 19.41 -8.44
CA GLY A 192 -0.36 18.05 -8.00
C GLY A 192 0.11 17.17 -9.15
N PRO A 193 0.77 16.03 -8.86
CA PRO A 193 1.22 15.09 -9.90
C PRO A 193 0.06 14.54 -10.74
N LEU A 194 -1.16 14.48 -10.18
CA LEU A 194 -2.35 14.01 -10.89
C LEU A 194 -2.96 15.04 -11.86
N THR A 195 -2.50 16.30 -11.86
CA THR A 195 -2.98 17.30 -12.84
C THR A 195 -2.60 16.91 -14.27
N GLY A 196 -1.38 16.39 -14.49
CA GLY A 196 -0.95 15.91 -15.81
C GLY A 196 -1.78 14.73 -16.32
N LEU A 197 -2.49 14.03 -15.43
CA LEU A 197 -3.34 12.91 -15.81
C LEU A 197 -4.58 13.36 -16.59
N GLU A 198 -5.02 14.61 -16.44
CA GLU A 198 -6.19 15.16 -17.12
C GLU A 198 -6.06 15.04 -18.64
N VAL A 199 -4.87 15.33 -19.17
CA VAL A 199 -4.55 15.30 -20.61
C VAL A 199 -4.77 13.91 -21.22
N VAL A 200 -4.60 12.84 -20.42
CA VAL A 200 -4.64 11.46 -20.89
C VAL A 200 -5.82 10.66 -20.34
N SER A 201 -6.58 11.23 -19.39
CA SER A 201 -7.65 10.55 -18.66
C SER A 201 -8.82 10.10 -19.57
N SER A 202 -9.05 10.79 -20.68
CA SER A 202 -10.14 10.50 -21.61
C SER A 202 -9.89 9.30 -22.52
N ASN A 203 -8.64 8.80 -22.59
CA ASN A 203 -8.28 7.72 -23.51
C ASN A 203 -7.44 6.62 -22.83
N PRO A 204 -8.04 5.83 -21.91
CA PRO A 204 -7.38 4.64 -21.37
C PRO A 204 -7.05 3.66 -22.50
N ARG A 205 -5.79 3.24 -22.56
CA ARG A 205 -5.31 2.21 -23.49
C ARG A 205 -5.39 0.83 -22.85
N PRO A 206 -5.87 -0.20 -23.55
CA PRO A 206 -5.86 -1.56 -23.02
C PRO A 206 -4.42 -2.07 -22.89
N GLY A 207 -4.10 -2.64 -21.75
CA GLY A 207 -2.90 -3.43 -21.50
C GLY A 207 -3.27 -4.83 -21.02
N LEU A 208 -2.27 -5.70 -20.81
CA LEU A 208 -2.52 -7.04 -20.29
C LEU A 208 -3.11 -6.94 -18.87
N ARG A 209 -4.41 -7.26 -18.74
CA ARG A 209 -5.19 -7.21 -17.50
C ARG A 209 -5.18 -5.85 -16.78
N ARG A 210 -5.06 -4.75 -17.54
CA ARG A 210 -4.98 -3.39 -17.00
C ARG A 210 -5.41 -2.33 -18.00
N TRP A 211 -5.72 -1.16 -17.49
CA TRP A 211 -5.81 0.08 -18.27
C TRP A 211 -4.56 0.92 -18.06
N VAL A 212 -4.04 1.51 -19.13
CA VAL A 212 -2.83 2.34 -19.11
C VAL A 212 -3.20 3.76 -19.56
N PHE A 213 -2.80 4.74 -18.75
CA PHE A 213 -2.86 6.15 -19.06
C PHE A 213 -1.42 6.65 -19.18
N SER A 214 -1.04 7.13 -20.35
CA SER A 214 0.33 7.56 -20.56
C SER A 214 0.37 8.71 -21.55
N THR A 215 1.15 9.72 -21.19
CA THR A 215 1.54 10.77 -22.13
C THR A 215 2.49 10.18 -23.16
N LEU A 216 2.40 10.66 -24.41
CA LEU A 216 3.39 10.28 -25.42
C LEU A 216 4.77 10.73 -24.94
N PRO A 217 5.83 9.94 -25.18
CA PRO A 217 7.19 10.39 -24.94
C PRO A 217 7.46 11.61 -25.84
N LEU A 218 7.58 12.79 -25.24
CA LEU A 218 8.08 13.99 -25.93
C LEU A 218 9.61 14.00 -25.87
N ARG A 219 10.27 15.00 -26.46
CA ARG A 219 11.74 15.15 -26.38
C ARG A 219 12.28 15.17 -24.95
N MET A 220 11.45 15.55 -23.96
CA MET A 220 11.78 15.54 -22.53
C MET A 220 11.33 14.26 -21.80
N GLY A 221 10.96 13.21 -22.53
CA GLY A 221 10.42 11.97 -21.96
C GLY A 221 8.91 11.99 -21.75
N ARG A 222 8.40 11.01 -21.00
CA ARG A 222 6.99 10.95 -20.57
C ARG A 222 6.81 11.88 -19.37
N GLU A 223 5.64 12.50 -19.22
CA GLU A 223 5.32 13.32 -18.04
C GLU A 223 4.56 12.53 -16.97
N ILE A 224 3.66 11.66 -17.42
CA ILE A 224 2.86 10.81 -16.55
C ILE A 224 2.60 9.44 -17.17
N TYR A 225 2.62 8.44 -16.31
CA TYR A 225 2.32 7.05 -16.59
C TYR A 225 1.53 6.46 -15.43
N THR A 226 0.34 5.94 -15.70
CA THR A 226 -0.53 5.36 -14.69
C THR A 226 -1.12 4.05 -15.20
N GLU A 227 -1.16 3.04 -14.34
CA GLU A 227 -1.82 1.77 -14.63
C GLU A 227 -2.91 1.49 -13.60
N LEU A 228 -4.06 1.01 -14.07
CA LEU A 228 -5.14 0.45 -13.25
C LEU A 228 -5.31 -1.03 -13.59
N HIS A 229 -4.86 -1.91 -12.71
CA HIS A 229 -4.93 -3.36 -12.90
C HIS A 229 -6.30 -3.91 -12.48
N HIS A 230 -6.73 -5.00 -13.12
CA HIS A 230 -8.03 -5.62 -12.84
C HIS A 230 -8.13 -6.25 -11.45
N ASP A 231 -7.00 -6.53 -10.79
CA ASP A 231 -6.96 -7.01 -9.41
C ASP A 231 -7.05 -5.88 -8.38
N GLY A 232 -7.15 -4.63 -8.84
CA GLY A 232 -7.20 -3.41 -8.03
C GLY A 232 -5.84 -2.78 -7.75
N SER A 233 -4.74 -3.39 -8.21
CA SER A 233 -3.41 -2.79 -8.11
C SER A 233 -3.31 -1.53 -8.99
N THR A 234 -2.55 -0.55 -8.54
CA THR A 234 -2.37 0.72 -9.25
C THR A 234 -0.90 1.12 -9.28
N VAL A 235 -0.50 1.72 -10.39
CA VAL A 235 0.84 2.28 -10.59
C VAL A 235 0.67 3.74 -10.97
N LEU A 236 1.44 4.64 -10.36
CA LEU A 236 1.54 6.04 -10.74
C LEU A 236 3.01 6.41 -10.83
N ALA A 237 3.44 6.88 -11.99
CA ALA A 237 4.72 7.51 -12.21
C ALA A 237 4.51 8.91 -12.79
N ALA A 238 5.05 9.92 -12.13
CA ALA A 238 4.93 11.32 -12.51
C ALA A 238 6.31 11.98 -12.53
N ASN A 239 6.60 12.69 -13.62
CA ASN A 239 7.80 13.49 -13.77
C ASN A 239 7.63 14.80 -12.98
N LEU A 240 8.55 15.04 -12.03
CA LEU A 240 8.59 16.19 -11.14
C LEU A 240 9.79 17.10 -11.40
N SER A 241 10.51 16.92 -12.51
CA SER A 241 11.69 17.74 -12.86
C SER A 241 11.40 19.24 -12.81
N TRP A 242 10.21 19.68 -13.24
CA TRP A 242 9.78 21.07 -13.17
C TRP A 242 9.75 21.64 -11.73
N LYS A 243 9.41 20.82 -10.72
CA LYS A 243 9.50 21.23 -9.30
C LYS A 243 10.94 21.20 -8.79
N ALA A 244 11.72 20.21 -9.19
CA ALA A 244 13.11 20.07 -8.78
C ALA A 244 13.98 21.24 -9.31
N CYS A 245 13.79 21.63 -10.57
CA CYS A 245 14.48 22.76 -11.18
C CYS A 245 14.10 24.11 -10.54
N ALA A 246 12.81 24.31 -10.21
CA ALA A 246 12.34 25.54 -9.57
C ALA A 246 12.94 25.76 -8.18
N GLN A 247 13.32 24.70 -7.47
CA GLN A 247 14.01 24.79 -6.16
C GLN A 247 15.51 25.06 -6.31
N MET A 248 16.15 24.57 -7.38
CA MET A 248 17.56 24.86 -7.68
C MET A 248 17.81 26.33 -8.05
N THR A 249 16.87 26.99 -8.71
CA THR A 249 16.98 28.42 -9.06
C THR A 249 17.01 29.37 -7.85
N TRP A 250 16.67 28.90 -6.64
CA TRP A 250 16.80 29.68 -5.39
C TRP A 250 18.09 29.42 -4.62
N GLN A 251 18.89 28.43 -5.03
CA GLN A 251 20.21 28.15 -4.46
C GLN A 251 21.31 28.59 -5.44
N THR A 252 21.35 29.88 -5.76
CA THR A 252 22.53 30.46 -6.39
C THR A 252 23.67 30.47 -5.35
N PRO A 253 24.84 29.86 -5.60
CA PRO A 253 25.99 30.09 -4.73
C PRO A 253 26.34 31.58 -4.82
N GLN A 254 26.48 32.26 -3.68
CA GLN A 254 27.14 33.56 -3.67
C GLN A 254 28.55 33.38 -4.24
N ARG A 255 28.74 33.70 -5.52
CA ARG A 255 30.05 34.00 -6.07
C ARG A 255 30.50 35.32 -5.45
N THR A 256 31.12 35.25 -4.28
CA THR A 256 31.97 36.33 -3.79
C THR A 256 33.23 36.36 -4.66
N ALA A 257 33.17 37.13 -5.73
CA ALA A 257 34.38 37.64 -6.36
C ALA A 257 34.95 38.72 -5.42
N SER A 258 35.88 38.32 -4.54
CA SER A 258 36.77 39.27 -3.89
C SER A 258 38.16 39.13 -4.50
N TRP A 259 38.51 40.08 -5.35
CA TRP A 259 39.91 40.37 -5.65
C TRP A 259 40.52 41.07 -4.43
N SER A 260 41.54 40.48 -3.81
CA SER A 260 42.51 41.22 -3.01
C SER A 260 43.90 40.64 -3.19
N THR A 261 44.75 41.42 -3.84
CA THR A 261 46.20 41.26 -3.87
C THR A 261 46.80 41.77 -2.55
N ARG A 262 47.45 40.91 -1.75
CA ARG A 262 48.79 41.21 -1.17
C ARG A 262 49.46 40.01 -0.50
N THR A 263 50.78 40.11 -0.53
CA THR A 263 51.92 39.23 -0.28
C THR A 263 52.17 38.77 1.17
N SER A 264 52.62 37.51 1.29
CA SER A 264 53.67 36.93 2.17
C SER A 264 53.72 37.27 3.67
N SER A 265 53.55 36.25 4.52
CA SER A 265 54.62 35.60 5.34
C SER A 265 54.04 34.68 6.43
N GLU A 266 54.57 33.44 6.53
CA GLU A 266 54.44 32.47 7.65
C GLU A 266 55.65 32.64 8.62
N PRO A 267 55.81 31.90 9.76
CA PRO A 267 54.95 30.90 10.42
C PRO A 267 54.92 30.96 11.99
N ALA A 268 54.10 30.10 12.65
CA ALA A 268 54.51 29.17 13.75
C ALA A 268 53.36 28.64 14.66
N ALA A 269 53.32 27.29 14.75
CA ALA A 269 52.78 26.29 15.69
C ALA A 269 52.11 26.65 17.06
N ALA A 270 51.04 25.91 17.40
CA ALA A 270 50.94 24.98 18.56
C ALA A 270 49.53 24.34 18.74
N THR A 271 49.49 23.07 19.15
CA THR A 271 48.35 22.20 19.58
C THR A 271 48.68 21.64 20.99
N PRO A 272 47.85 20.87 21.77
CA PRO A 272 46.42 20.47 21.65
C PRO A 272 45.54 20.38 22.96
N SER A 273 44.21 20.18 22.77
CA SER A 273 43.20 19.35 23.54
C SER A 273 42.73 19.65 25.00
N PRO A 274 41.60 19.08 25.54
CA PRO A 274 40.40 18.42 24.94
C PRO A 274 38.98 18.70 25.57
N SER A 275 37.91 18.45 24.78
CA SER A 275 36.55 17.82 25.04
C SER A 275 35.50 18.40 26.06
N PRO A 276 34.21 17.94 26.06
CA PRO A 276 33.24 17.74 24.94
C PRO A 276 31.81 18.28 25.25
N THR A 277 30.93 18.43 24.25
CA THR A 277 29.46 18.30 24.45
C THR A 277 28.75 17.91 23.15
N ASN A 278 27.87 16.91 23.27
CA ASN A 278 27.18 16.17 22.20
C ASN A 278 25.98 16.93 21.60
N SER A 279 25.83 16.86 20.28
CA SER A 279 24.52 16.86 19.58
C SER A 279 24.65 16.12 18.24
N PRO A 280 23.64 15.34 17.82
CA PRO A 280 23.79 14.32 16.79
C PRO A 280 23.72 14.91 15.37
N ALA A 281 24.73 14.62 14.56
CA ALA A 281 24.76 14.91 13.12
C ALA A 281 24.23 13.71 12.32
N ILE A 282 23.27 13.99 11.44
CA ILE A 282 22.77 13.09 10.39
C ILE A 282 23.90 12.89 9.37
N SER A 283 24.40 11.66 9.25
CA SER A 283 25.45 11.31 8.29
C SER A 283 24.83 10.93 6.93
N ALA A 284 25.07 11.76 5.92
CA ALA A 284 24.82 11.43 4.52
C ALA A 284 25.99 10.60 3.99
N TRP A 285 25.70 9.38 3.54
CA TRP A 285 26.67 8.55 2.82
C TRP A 285 26.70 8.97 1.35
N THR A 286 27.85 9.48 0.90
CA THR A 286 28.18 9.69 -0.51
C THR A 286 29.14 8.59 -0.94
N ALA A 287 28.72 7.71 -1.84
CA ALA A 287 29.60 6.70 -2.42
C ALA A 287 30.40 7.31 -3.58
N PRO A 288 31.72 7.08 -3.70
CA PRO A 288 32.49 7.50 -4.85
C PRO A 288 32.23 6.58 -6.06
N CYS A 289 31.80 7.18 -7.18
CA CYS A 289 31.77 6.53 -8.49
C CYS A 289 33.19 6.13 -8.91
N THR A 290 33.45 4.83 -9.04
CA THR A 290 34.62 4.29 -9.72
C THR A 290 34.18 3.75 -11.08
N SER A 291 34.74 4.29 -12.16
CA SER A 291 34.47 3.88 -13.53
C SER A 291 35.03 2.46 -13.80
N PRO A 292 34.30 1.57 -14.48
CA PRO A 292 34.86 0.28 -14.89
C PRO A 292 35.77 0.45 -16.12
N GLN A 293 36.99 -0.11 -16.05
CA GLN A 293 37.86 -0.28 -17.21
C GLN A 293 37.33 -1.36 -18.16
N PRO A 294 37.55 -1.21 -19.48
CA PRO A 294 37.15 -2.22 -20.46
C PRO A 294 38.06 -3.45 -20.43
N SER A 295 37.46 -4.64 -20.45
CA SER A 295 38.17 -5.93 -20.53
C SER A 295 38.78 -6.16 -21.93
N PRO A 296 39.93 -6.85 -22.05
CA PRO A 296 40.53 -7.19 -23.34
C PRO A 296 39.78 -8.36 -24.02
N PRO A 297 39.85 -8.47 -25.37
CA PRO A 297 39.15 -9.51 -26.11
C PRO A 297 39.79 -10.90 -25.90
N PRO A 298 39.00 -12.00 -25.98
CA PRO A 298 39.54 -13.34 -25.84
C PRO A 298 40.38 -13.76 -27.06
N ASN A 299 41.59 -14.23 -26.78
CA ASN A 299 42.49 -14.89 -27.72
C ASN A 299 41.80 -16.12 -28.34
N ARG A 300 41.58 -16.08 -29.66
CA ARG A 300 41.43 -17.29 -30.48
C ARG A 300 42.82 -17.85 -30.77
N ARG A 301 43.04 -19.13 -30.44
CA ARG A 301 44.19 -19.92 -30.92
C ARG A 301 43.84 -21.42 -30.83
N PRO A 302 44.50 -22.24 -31.66
CA PRO A 302 44.08 -22.64 -33.00
C PRO A 302 43.33 -23.97 -33.03
#